data_AF-A0A1C6PGN9-F1
#
_entry.id   AF-A0A1C6PGN9-F1
#
_cell.length_a   1.000
_cell.length_b   1.000
_cell.length_c   1.000
_cell.angle_alpha   90.00
_cell.angle_beta   90.00
_cell.angle_gamma   90.00
#
_symmetry.space_group_name_H-M   'P 1'
#
loop_
_entity.id
_entity.type
_entity.pdbx_description
1 polymer ?
#
loop_
_entity_poly.entity_id
_entity_poly.type
_entity_poly.pdbx_seq_one_letter_code
_entity_poly.pdbx_strand_id
1 'polypeptide(L)' 'MLCKYFLCEYLVGEATNSDAAENIDVMWVPRNAVTRFISIDTIFPPVLAVLAVLAVLEEQT' A
#
# COMPACT_ATOMS: atom_id res chain seq x y z
N MET A 1 7.78 19.07 4.75
CA MET A 1 6.34 18.73 4.65
C MET A 1 6.05 17.61 5.64
N LEU A 2 4.92 17.63 6.35
CA LEU A 2 4.50 16.54 7.22
C LEU A 2 3.46 15.70 6.48
N CYS A 3 3.80 14.45 6.15
CA CYS A 3 2.84 13.51 5.57
C CYS A 3 2.05 12.83 6.68
N LYS A 4 0.74 12.67 6.46
CA LYS A 4 -0.14 11.87 7.32
C LYS A 4 -0.51 10.60 6.58
N TYR A 5 -0.42 9.47 7.27
CA TYR A 5 -0.79 8.16 6.74
C TYR A 5 -2.03 7.66 7.47
N PHE A 6 -2.93 7.02 6.72
CA PHE A 6 -4.17 6.44 7.24
C PHE A 6 -4.25 4.99 6.79
N LEU A 7 -4.64 4.09 7.70
CA LEU A 7 -5.01 2.73 7.35
C LEU A 7 -6.49 2.73 6.98
N CYS A 8 -6.79 2.33 5.75
CA CYS A 8 -8.14 2.35 5.20
C CYS A 8 -8.51 0.96 4.68
N GLU A 9 -9.79 0.61 4.79
CA GLU A 9 -10.37 -0.52 4.09
C GLU A 9 -10.95 -0.05 2.77
N TYR A 10 -10.66 -0.77 1.69
CA TYR A 10 -11.25 -0.52 0.40
C TYR A 10 -12.58 -1.25 0.27
N LEU A 11 -13.66 -0.54 -0.02
CA LEU A 11 -15.01 -1.11 -0.03
C LEU A 11 -15.50 -1.49 -1.43
N VAL A 12 -15.34 -0.61 -2.43
CA VAL A 12 -15.92 -0.81 -3.77
C VAL A 12 -15.27 0.09 -4.83
N GLY A 13 -15.23 -0.39 -6.08
CA GLY A 13 -14.84 0.35 -7.29
C GLY A 13 -13.64 -0.28 -8.00
N GLU A 14 -12.96 0.53 -8.81
CA GLU A 14 -11.70 0.18 -9.48
C GLU A 14 -10.57 1.17 -9.13
N ALA A 15 -9.32 0.72 -9.22
CA ALA A 15 -8.17 1.62 -9.07
C ALA A 15 -8.14 2.64 -10.23
N THR A 16 -8.19 3.93 -9.93
CA THR A 16 -8.15 5.01 -10.92
C THR A 16 -7.10 6.05 -10.53
N ASN A 17 -6.20 6.40 -11.47
CA ASN A 17 -5.23 7.46 -11.26
C ASN A 17 -5.95 8.82 -11.42
N SER A 18 -6.26 9.45 -10.29
CA SER A 18 -6.98 10.73 -10.25
C SER A 18 -6.07 11.95 -10.35
N ASP A 19 -4.75 11.77 -10.35
CA ASP A 19 -3.77 12.86 -10.48
C ASP A 19 -2.60 12.43 -11.38
N ALA A 20 -2.80 12.60 -12.68
CA ALA A 20 -1.83 12.26 -13.72
C ALA A 20 -0.64 13.22 -13.81
N ALA A 21 -0.67 14.37 -13.10
CA ALA A 21 0.47 15.28 -13.05
C ALA A 21 1.53 14.79 -12.05
N GLU A 22 1.09 14.15 -10.96
CA GLU A 22 1.97 13.58 -9.94
C GLU A 22 2.24 12.08 -10.14
N ASN A 23 1.27 11.32 -10.65
CA ASN A 23 1.35 9.86 -10.76
C ASN A 23 1.32 9.40 -12.21
N ILE A 24 2.12 8.38 -12.54
CA ILE A 24 2.12 7.75 -13.87
C ILE A 24 0.96 6.76 -13.98
N ASP A 25 0.72 5.94 -12.97
CA ASP A 25 -0.26 4.85 -13.00
C ASP A 25 -0.71 4.44 -11.59
N VAL A 26 -1.75 3.61 -11.49
CA VAL A 26 -2.24 3.01 -10.26
C VAL A 26 -2.62 1.55 -10.48
N MET A 27 -2.35 0.70 -9.48
CA MET A 27 -2.80 -0.70 -9.50
C MET A 27 -3.01 -1.24 -8.10
N TRP A 28 -3.93 -2.19 -7.99
CA TRP A 28 -4.01 -3.08 -6.84
C TRP A 28 -2.92 -4.15 -6.93
N VAL A 29 -2.16 -4.33 -5.86
CA VAL A 29 -1.11 -5.35 -5.80
C VAL A 29 -1.32 -6.26 -4.60
N PRO A 30 -1.05 -7.57 -4.75
CA PRO A 30 -0.88 -8.44 -3.60
C PRO A 30 0.19 -7.86 -2.67
N ARG A 31 -0.09 -7.89 -1.38
CA ARG A 31 0.79 -7.28 -0.38
C ARG A 31 2.21 -7.83 -0.38
N ASN A 32 2.37 -9.14 -0.58
CA ASN A 32 3.67 -9.79 -0.69
C ASN A 32 4.43 -9.45 -1.98
N ALA A 33 3.79 -8.75 -2.93
CA ALA A 33 4.39 -8.31 -4.18
C ALA A 33 4.79 -6.82 -4.18
N VAL A 34 4.46 -6.04 -3.15
CA VAL A 34 4.73 -4.59 -3.08
C VAL A 34 6.21 -4.28 -3.34
N THR A 35 7.12 -5.07 -2.77
CA THR A 35 8.57 -4.84 -2.91
C THR A 35 9.13 -5.12 -4.30
N ARG A 36 8.33 -5.72 -5.20
CA ARG A 36 8.67 -5.85 -6.63
C ARG A 36 8.55 -4.53 -7.39
N PHE A 37 7.82 -3.57 -6.82
CA PHE A 37 7.52 -2.27 -7.45
C PHE A 37 8.18 -1.10 -6.70
N ILE A 38 8.27 -1.20 -5.38
CA ILE A 38 8.83 -0.14 -4.52
C ILE A 38 9.93 -0.75 -3.65
N SER A 39 11.11 -0.14 -3.63
CA SER A 39 12.20 -0.63 -2.76
C SER A 39 11.79 -0.57 -1.29
N ILE A 40 12.03 -1.65 -0.54
CA ILE A 40 11.68 -1.74 0.88
C ILE A 40 12.29 -0.62 1.71
N ASP A 41 13.52 -0.20 1.38
CA ASP A 41 14.27 0.85 2.08
C ASP A 41 13.69 2.25 1.87
N THR A 42 12.76 2.40 0.92
CA THR A 42 12.08 3.67 0.63
C THR A 42 10.66 3.75 1.21
N ILE A 43 10.16 2.65 1.79
CA ILE A 43 8.82 2.60 2.37
C ILE A 43 8.88 3.13 3.80
N PHE A 44 7.99 4.04 4.14
CA PHE A 44 7.87 4.59 5.49
C PHE A 44 7.66 3.45 6.52
N PRO A 45 8.51 3.30 7.56
CA PRO A 45 8.51 2.10 8.41
C PRO A 45 7.16 1.73 9.06
N PRO A 46 6.30 2.67 9.49
CA PRO A 46 4.96 2.34 9.95
C PRO A 46 4.08 1.63 8.91
N VAL A 47 4.25 1.92 7.62
CA VAL A 47 3.56 1.19 6.54
C VAL A 47 4.08 -0.24 6.48
N LEU A 48 5.40 -0.46 6.59
CA LEU A 48 5.97 -1.81 6.63
C LEU A 48 5.44 -2.63 7.82
N ALA A 49 5.28 -2.01 8.99
CA ALA A 49 4.75 -2.68 10.17
C ALA A 49 3.30 -3.15 9.96
N VAL A 50 2.43 -2.30 9.41
CA VAL A 50 1.05 -2.69 9.04
C VAL A 50 1.07 -3.77 7.97
N LEU A 51 1.94 -3.61 6.97
CA LEU A 51 2.20 -4.61 5.94
C LEU A 51 2.95 -5.85 6.45
N ALA A 52 3.25 -6.01 7.73
CA ALA A 52 3.67 -7.28 8.33
C ALA A 52 2.55 -7.87 9.21
N VAL A 53 1.92 -7.04 10.05
CA VAL A 53 0.86 -7.45 11.00
C VAL A 53 -0.33 -8.10 10.30
N LEU A 54 -0.82 -7.52 9.19
CA LEU A 54 -1.98 -8.08 8.49
C LEU A 54 -1.72 -9.49 7.91
N ALA A 55 -0.46 -9.96 7.81
CA ALA A 55 -0.10 -11.21 7.13
C ALA A 55 -0.20 -12.34 8.14
N VAL A 56 0.23 -12.03 9.36
CA VAL A 56 0.01 -12.88 10.53
C VAL A 56 -1.48 -13.10 10.80
N LEU A 57 -2.33 -12.10 10.54
CA LEU A 57 -3.79 -12.23 10.72
C LEU A 57 -4.45 -13.05 9.60
N GLU A 58 -4.01 -12.89 8.35
CA GLU A 58 -4.50 -13.66 7.20
C GLU A 58 -4.14 -15.16 7.29
N GLU A 59 -3.00 -15.53 7.86
CA GLU A 59 -2.61 -16.94 8.07
C GLU A 59 -3.42 -17.67 9.15
N GLN A 60 -4.28 -16.96 9.89
CA GLN A 60 -5.05 -17.50 11.03
C GLN A 60 -6.56 -17.64 10.74
N THR A 61 -7.02 -17.38 9.51
CA THR A 61 -8.42 -17.49 9.08
C THR A 61 -8.55 -18.50 7.95
#